data_AF-A0A925HZZ4-F1
#
_entry.id   AF-A0A925HZZ4-F1
#
_cell.length_a   1.000
_cell.length_b   1.000
_cell.length_c   1.000
_cell.angle_alpha   90.00
_cell.angle_beta   90.00
_cell.angle_gamma   90.00
#
_symmetry.space_group_name_H-M   'P 1'
#
loop_
_entity.id
_entity.type
_entity.pdbx_description
1 polymer ?
#
loop_
_entity_poly.entity_id
_entity_poly.type
_entity_poly.pdbx_seq_one_letter_code
_entity_poly.pdbx_strand_id
1 'polypeptide(L)'
;GPAGNVVNPGLTIPQTEGIRGQRTDAGNEPLFAPPPPGNVERIRIYVSARDRFDDAIKLRVPGEWTLLRDFPLDTQGGINTWLPSGMSTVLAGVNAEGEIARWSTAAQDSQGKQATFFAFAGDHYSGTRAGMHHFCLGCHPGHSNPGIRGHGER
;
A
#
# COMPACT_ATOMS: atom_id res chain seq x y z
N GLY A 1 -15.18 -5.59 -19.17
CA GLY A 1 -13.89 -5.38 -19.86
C GLY A 1 -12.82 -6.26 -19.23
N PRO A 2 -11.60 -6.30 -19.77
CA PRO A 2 -10.50 -7.06 -19.18
C PRO A 2 -10.21 -6.59 -17.75
N ALA A 3 -9.86 -7.52 -16.87
CA ALA A 3 -9.62 -7.27 -15.45
C ALA A 3 -8.39 -8.04 -14.97
N GLY A 4 -7.74 -7.51 -13.95
CA GLY A 4 -6.74 -8.25 -13.18
C GLY A 4 -7.12 -8.30 -11.71
N ASN A 5 -6.52 -9.23 -11.00
CA ASN A 5 -6.84 -9.53 -9.63
C ASN A 5 -5.85 -8.83 -8.69
N VAL A 6 -6.34 -8.18 -7.64
CA VAL A 6 -5.53 -7.58 -6.58
C VAL A 6 -5.69 -8.43 -5.33
N VAL A 7 -4.56 -8.88 -4.79
CA VAL A 7 -4.53 -9.78 -3.62
C VAL A 7 -3.58 -9.26 -2.55
N ASN A 8 -4.03 -9.30 -1.31
CA ASN A 8 -3.20 -9.23 -0.12
C ASN A 8 -3.72 -10.30 0.88
N PRO A 9 -2.88 -11.21 1.38
CA PRO A 9 -3.31 -12.29 2.26
C PRO A 9 -3.50 -11.86 3.73
N GLY A 10 -3.18 -10.62 4.10
CA GLY A 10 -3.35 -10.09 5.44
C GLY A 10 -2.48 -8.85 5.69
N LEU A 11 -3.12 -7.71 5.95
CA LEU A 11 -2.44 -6.44 6.24
C LEU A 11 -1.76 -6.42 7.62
N THR A 12 -2.21 -7.28 8.53
CA THR A 12 -1.74 -7.33 9.93
C THR A 12 -0.58 -8.31 10.14
N ILE A 13 -0.15 -9.00 9.08
CA ILE A 13 0.92 -10.01 9.17
C ILE A 13 2.29 -9.28 9.13
N PRO A 14 3.22 -9.57 10.07
CA PRO A 14 4.55 -8.96 10.10
C PRO A 14 5.46 -9.58 9.02
N GLN A 15 5.19 -9.25 7.75
CA GLN A 15 5.92 -9.80 6.60
C GLN A 15 7.34 -9.26 6.44
N THR A 16 7.69 -8.20 7.16
CA THR A 16 8.98 -7.52 7.02
C THR A 16 9.91 -7.73 8.20
N GLU A 17 9.57 -8.60 9.15
CA GLU A 17 10.44 -8.92 10.29
C GLU A 17 11.80 -9.46 9.82
N GLY A 18 12.89 -8.99 10.43
CA GLY A 18 14.25 -9.44 10.12
C GLY A 18 14.86 -8.88 8.83
N ILE A 19 14.16 -8.05 8.05
CA ILE A 19 14.72 -7.40 6.85
C ILE A 19 15.70 -6.27 7.26
N ARG A 20 16.78 -6.08 6.48
CA ARG A 20 17.71 -4.96 6.68
C ARG A 20 16.95 -3.62 6.58
N GLY A 21 17.18 -2.74 7.54
CA GLY A 21 16.48 -1.45 7.65
C GLY A 21 15.28 -1.44 8.61
N GLN A 22 14.97 -2.58 9.25
CA GLN A 22 13.89 -2.70 10.24
C GLN A 22 14.30 -2.30 11.66
N ARG A 23 15.54 -1.87 11.87
CA ARG A 23 16.08 -1.48 13.17
C ARG A 23 16.26 0.03 13.24
N THR A 24 15.95 0.59 14.39
CA THR A 24 16.35 1.96 14.74
C THR A 24 17.86 2.02 14.99
N ASP A 25 18.40 3.23 15.14
CA ASP A 25 19.79 3.45 15.58
C ASP A 25 20.08 2.91 16.99
N ALA A 26 19.03 2.77 17.83
CA ALA A 26 19.08 2.12 19.14
C ALA A 26 18.92 0.59 19.07
N GLY A 27 18.78 0.02 17.87
CA GLY A 27 18.65 -1.43 17.66
C GLY A 27 17.25 -2.00 17.91
N ASN A 28 16.25 -1.16 18.16
CA ASN A 28 14.87 -1.59 18.37
C ASN A 28 14.18 -1.94 17.04
N GLU A 29 13.33 -2.96 17.06
CA GLU A 29 12.60 -3.46 15.89
C GLU A 29 11.20 -3.98 16.32
N PRO A 30 10.23 -4.09 15.39
CA PRO A 30 10.28 -3.65 14.01
C PRO A 30 10.00 -2.15 13.83
N LEU A 31 10.81 -1.48 13.02
CA LEU A 31 10.58 -0.09 12.59
C LEU A 31 9.35 0.01 11.67
N PHE A 32 9.05 -1.02 10.89
CA PHE A 32 7.87 -1.07 10.02
C PHE A 32 6.92 -2.17 10.54
N ALA A 33 6.23 -1.88 11.64
CA ALA A 33 5.27 -2.82 12.24
C ALA A 33 3.89 -2.71 11.57
N PRO A 34 3.17 -3.83 11.38
CA PRO A 34 1.83 -3.83 10.79
C PRO A 34 0.86 -2.89 11.53
N PRO A 35 -0.20 -2.40 10.86
CA PRO A 35 -1.27 -1.68 11.54
C PRO A 35 -1.87 -2.56 12.66
N PRO A 36 -2.22 -1.97 13.82
CA PRO A 36 -2.94 -2.70 14.86
C PRO A 36 -4.25 -3.30 14.35
N PRO A 37 -4.73 -4.42 14.90
CA PRO A 37 -6.05 -4.96 14.59
C PRO A 37 -7.14 -3.88 14.75
N GLY A 38 -8.02 -3.76 13.75
CA GLY A 38 -9.09 -2.75 13.72
C GLY A 38 -8.65 -1.33 13.35
N ASN A 39 -7.35 -1.08 13.14
CA ASN A 39 -6.88 0.25 12.68
C ASN A 39 -7.28 0.51 11.21
N VAL A 40 -7.22 -0.52 10.37
CA VAL A 40 -7.73 -0.51 8.99
C VAL A 40 -8.97 -1.41 8.92
N GLU A 41 -10.08 -0.83 8.49
CA GLU A 41 -11.38 -1.53 8.36
C GLU A 41 -11.71 -1.81 6.89
N ARG A 42 -11.35 -0.87 6.01
CA ARG A 42 -11.69 -0.92 4.59
C ARG A 42 -10.53 -0.48 3.72
N ILE A 43 -10.54 -0.94 2.48
CA ILE A 43 -9.63 -0.50 1.43
C ILE A 43 -10.43 0.24 0.37
N ARG A 44 -10.02 1.48 0.12
CA ARG A 44 -10.46 2.30 -0.98
C ARG A 44 -9.42 2.27 -2.09
N ILE A 45 -9.88 2.03 -3.30
CA ILE A 45 -9.05 2.06 -4.50
C ILE A 45 -9.58 3.17 -5.39
N TYR A 46 -8.70 4.09 -5.74
CA TYR A 46 -8.98 5.23 -6.60
C TYR A 46 -8.34 4.99 -7.96
N VAL A 47 -9.04 5.32 -9.04
CA VAL A 47 -8.39 5.58 -10.31
C VAL A 47 -7.68 6.91 -10.17
N SER A 48 -6.39 6.94 -10.45
CA SER A 48 -5.70 8.19 -10.74
C SER A 48 -5.83 8.44 -12.24
N ALA A 49 -6.70 9.39 -12.60
CA ALA A 49 -6.55 10.03 -13.89
C ALA A 49 -5.20 10.74 -13.80
N ARG A 50 -4.15 10.14 -14.38
CA ARG A 50 -2.76 10.55 -14.14
C ARG A 50 -2.61 12.04 -14.37
N ASP A 51 -1.78 12.66 -13.54
CA ASP A 51 -1.15 13.89 -13.98
C ASP A 51 -0.40 13.62 -15.28
N ARG A 52 -0.36 14.60 -16.15
CA ARG A 52 0.48 14.54 -17.34
C ARG A 52 1.96 14.50 -16.91
N PHE A 53 2.57 13.31 -16.92
CA PHE A 53 4.02 13.11 -16.68
C PHE A 53 4.81 12.82 -17.98
N ASP A 54 4.15 12.86 -19.13
CA ASP A 54 4.73 12.53 -20.43
C ASP A 54 5.51 13.70 -21.08
N ASP A 55 5.57 14.86 -20.42
CA ASP A 55 6.12 16.10 -20.99
C ASP A 55 7.01 16.78 -19.96
N ALA A 56 8.32 16.77 -20.21
CA ALA A 56 9.33 17.33 -19.31
C ALA A 56 9.30 18.88 -19.22
N ILE A 57 8.49 19.55 -20.05
CA ILE A 57 8.43 21.01 -20.14
C ILE A 57 7.11 21.55 -19.57
N LYS A 58 6.01 20.80 -19.71
CA LYS A 58 4.71 21.26 -19.22
C LYS A 58 4.55 21.01 -17.72
N LEU A 59 3.98 22.00 -17.03
CA LEU A 59 3.61 21.87 -15.63
C LEU A 59 2.66 20.69 -15.45
N ARG A 60 2.88 19.94 -14.38
CA ARG A 60 2.00 18.88 -13.89
C ARG A 60 0.58 19.43 -13.81
N VAL A 61 -0.33 18.90 -14.62
CA VAL A 61 -1.78 19.13 -14.45
C VAL A 61 -2.25 18.18 -13.37
N PRO A 62 -2.78 18.67 -12.23
CA PRO A 62 -3.31 17.83 -11.16
C PRO A 62 -4.34 16.86 -11.74
N GLY A 63 -4.05 15.58 -11.64
CA GLY A 63 -4.97 14.50 -11.92
C GLY A 63 -6.08 14.46 -10.87
N GLU A 64 -7.27 13.99 -11.25
CA GLU A 64 -8.35 13.71 -10.31
C GLU A 64 -8.26 12.26 -9.81
N TRP A 65 -8.63 12.06 -8.54
CA TRP A 65 -8.82 10.73 -7.98
C TRP A 65 -10.31 10.41 -7.93
N THR A 66 -10.71 9.37 -8.66
CA THR A 66 -12.08 8.88 -8.66
C THR A 66 -12.14 7.56 -7.92
N LEU A 67 -13.01 7.44 -6.92
CA LEU A 67 -13.19 6.19 -6.19
C LEU A 67 -13.69 5.10 -7.15
N LEU A 68 -12.91 4.04 -7.29
CA LEU A 68 -13.22 2.88 -8.14
C LEU A 68 -13.93 1.80 -7.33
N ARG A 69 -13.39 1.50 -6.15
CA ARG A 69 -13.87 0.46 -5.25
C ARG A 69 -13.62 0.83 -3.80
N ASP A 70 -14.52 0.39 -2.95
CA ASP A 70 -14.43 0.50 -1.50
C ASP A 70 -15.01 -0.80 -0.93
N PHE A 71 -14.20 -1.53 -0.17
CA PHE A 71 -14.58 -2.84 0.35
C PHE A 71 -13.91 -3.11 1.71
N PRO A 72 -14.61 -3.86 2.60
CA PRO A 72 -14.05 -4.26 3.87
C PRO A 72 -12.91 -5.25 3.69
N LEU A 73 -12.03 -5.33 4.70
CA LEU A 73 -11.09 -6.45 4.80
C LEU A 73 -11.84 -7.75 5.10
N ASP A 74 -11.25 -8.88 4.71
CA ASP A 74 -11.74 -10.19 5.15
C ASP A 74 -11.37 -10.48 6.62
N THR A 75 -11.80 -11.63 7.14
CA THR A 75 -11.56 -12.03 8.54
C THR A 75 -10.08 -12.23 8.89
N GLN A 76 -9.20 -12.31 7.88
CA GLN A 76 -7.75 -12.40 8.02
C GLN A 76 -7.07 -11.04 7.79
N GLY A 77 -7.84 -9.96 7.60
CA GLY A 77 -7.32 -8.64 7.28
C GLY A 77 -6.81 -8.54 5.84
N GLY A 78 -7.20 -9.47 4.97
CA GLY A 78 -6.79 -9.57 3.58
C GLY A 78 -7.77 -8.93 2.60
N ILE A 79 -7.35 -8.90 1.34
CA ILE A 79 -8.15 -8.47 0.19
C ILE A 79 -7.97 -9.42 -0.99
N ASN A 80 -9.05 -9.68 -1.71
CA ASN A 80 -9.03 -10.38 -2.99
C ASN A 80 -10.13 -9.82 -3.88
N THR A 81 -9.76 -9.01 -4.87
CA THR A 81 -10.76 -8.33 -5.71
C THR A 81 -10.30 -8.20 -7.15
N TRP A 82 -11.25 -8.02 -8.06
CA TRP A 82 -10.98 -7.81 -9.48
C TRP A 82 -11.19 -6.35 -9.84
N LEU A 83 -10.18 -5.75 -10.47
CA LEU A 83 -10.21 -4.37 -10.96
C LEU A 83 -10.06 -4.36 -12.48
N PRO A 84 -10.72 -3.43 -13.19
CA PRO A 84 -10.50 -3.30 -14.62
C PRO A 84 -9.03 -2.99 -14.91
N SER A 85 -8.49 -3.62 -15.95
CA SER A 85 -7.09 -3.49 -16.31
C SER A 85 -6.79 -2.20 -17.08
N GLY A 86 -5.52 -1.77 -17.08
CA GLY A 86 -5.05 -0.66 -17.90
C GLY A 86 -5.24 0.74 -17.29
N MET A 87 -5.68 0.81 -16.04
CA MET A 87 -5.78 2.06 -15.28
C MET A 87 -4.70 2.12 -14.19
N SER A 88 -4.19 3.33 -13.96
CA SER A 88 -3.37 3.60 -12.76
C SER A 88 -4.28 3.76 -11.56
N THR A 89 -3.98 3.06 -10.48
CA THR A 89 -4.75 3.09 -9.25
C THR A 89 -3.89 3.46 -8.05
N VAL A 90 -4.52 4.07 -7.04
CA VAL A 90 -3.93 4.35 -5.73
C VAL A 90 -4.81 3.68 -4.67
N LEU A 91 -4.19 3.11 -3.65
CA LEU A 91 -4.88 2.40 -2.57
C LEU A 91 -4.74 3.16 -1.26
N ALA A 92 -5.83 3.20 -0.49
CA ALA A 92 -5.88 3.74 0.86
C ALA A 92 -6.63 2.78 1.79
N GLY A 93 -6.00 2.43 2.91
CA GLY A 93 -6.68 1.83 4.06
C GLY A 93 -7.31 2.91 4.91
N VAL A 94 -8.58 2.72 5.26
CA VAL A 94 -9.34 3.66 6.07
C VAL A 94 -9.88 3.01 7.34
N ASN A 95 -10.00 3.81 8.40
CA ASN A 95 -10.60 3.41 9.68
C ASN A 95 -12.14 3.34 9.58
N ALA A 96 -12.80 3.04 10.70
CA ALA A 96 -14.25 2.95 10.79
C ALA A 96 -14.94 4.29 10.45
N GLU A 97 -14.27 5.40 10.71
CA GLU A 97 -14.71 6.77 10.42
C GLU A 97 -14.52 7.16 8.94
N GLY A 98 -13.82 6.33 8.15
CA GLY A 98 -13.54 6.56 6.74
C GLY A 98 -12.37 7.51 6.47
N GLU A 99 -11.55 7.78 7.47
CA GLU A 99 -10.31 8.55 7.40
C GLU A 99 -9.12 7.63 7.06
N ILE A 100 -8.03 8.19 6.53
CA ILE A 100 -6.81 7.40 6.29
C ILE A 100 -6.29 6.88 7.62
N ALA A 101 -6.18 5.56 7.72
CA ALA A 101 -5.72 4.90 8.92
C ALA A 101 -4.26 5.27 9.21
N ARG A 102 -3.95 5.51 10.49
CA ARG A 102 -2.63 5.96 10.96
C ARG A 102 -2.25 5.18 12.21
N TRP A 103 -0.98 4.82 12.32
CA TRP A 103 -0.44 4.18 13.52
C TRP A 103 1.03 4.55 13.74
N SER A 104 1.51 4.33 14.96
CA SER A 104 2.93 4.43 15.30
C SER A 104 3.46 3.07 15.72
N THR A 105 4.76 2.84 15.52
CA THR A 105 5.43 1.59 15.89
C THR A 105 6.01 1.67 17.29
N ALA A 106 6.04 0.54 17.99
CA ALA A 106 6.62 0.47 19.34
C ALA A 106 8.14 0.71 19.35
N ALA A 107 8.85 0.43 18.25
CA ALA A 107 10.28 0.65 18.14
C ALA A 107 10.63 2.14 18.27
N GLN A 108 11.56 2.45 19.17
CA GLN A 108 12.05 3.80 19.45
C GLN A 108 13.51 3.96 19.01
N ASP A 109 13.87 5.15 18.53
CA ASP A 109 15.26 5.51 18.26
C ASP A 109 16.00 5.93 19.54
N SER A 110 17.27 6.28 19.42
CA SER A 110 18.12 6.71 20.54
C SER A 110 17.61 7.97 21.26
N GLN A 111 16.67 8.70 20.66
CA GLN A 111 16.01 9.89 21.20
C GLN A 111 14.60 9.62 21.73
N GLY A 112 14.15 8.36 21.71
CA GLY A 112 12.80 7.95 22.13
C GLY A 112 11.72 8.19 21.07
N LYS A 113 12.07 8.53 19.84
CA LYS A 113 11.11 8.82 18.77
C LYS A 113 10.60 7.53 18.13
N GLN A 114 9.30 7.50 17.84
CA GLN A 114 8.64 6.43 17.11
C GLN A 114 8.39 6.82 15.65
N ALA A 115 8.38 5.82 14.76
CA ALA A 115 7.89 6.02 13.40
C ALA A 115 6.36 6.05 13.37
N THR A 116 5.80 6.88 12.50
CA THR A 116 4.37 6.97 12.21
C THR A 116 4.13 6.61 10.76
N PHE A 117 3.12 5.79 10.52
CA PHE A 117 2.70 5.32 9.21
C PHE A 117 1.26 5.71 8.93
N PHE A 118 0.97 5.86 7.64
CA PHE A 118 -0.37 6.08 7.10
C PHE A 118 -0.66 4.96 6.13
N ALA A 119 -1.88 4.41 6.16
CA ALA A 119 -2.32 3.39 5.22
C ALA A 119 -2.64 4.02 3.85
N PHE A 120 -1.70 4.75 3.28
CA PHE A 120 -1.88 5.45 2.02
C PHE A 120 -0.67 5.19 1.14
N ALA A 121 -0.93 4.63 -0.05
CA ALA A 121 0.14 4.28 -1.00
C ALA A 121 0.89 5.51 -1.55
N GLY A 122 0.42 6.74 -1.28
CA GLY A 122 1.16 7.93 -1.62
C GLY A 122 1.20 8.19 -3.12
N ASP A 123 2.43 8.28 -3.62
CA ASP A 123 2.83 8.40 -5.01
C ASP A 123 3.05 7.05 -5.71
N HIS A 124 2.83 5.92 -5.02
CA HIS A 124 2.86 4.62 -5.66
C HIS A 124 1.55 4.34 -6.40
N TYR A 125 1.65 4.41 -7.74
CA TYR A 125 0.59 4.00 -8.63
C TYR A 125 0.71 2.52 -8.97
N SER A 126 -0.32 1.76 -8.63
CA SER A 126 -0.48 0.38 -9.07
C SER A 126 -1.24 0.32 -10.39
N GLY A 127 -1.22 -0.84 -11.03
CA GLY A 127 -2.05 -1.11 -12.20
C GLY A 127 -2.23 -2.61 -12.36
N THR A 128 -3.43 -3.03 -12.71
CA THR A 128 -3.71 -4.44 -13.03
C THR A 128 -3.55 -4.68 -14.53
N ARG A 129 -2.92 -5.81 -14.88
CA ARG A 129 -2.91 -6.34 -16.25
C ARG A 129 -4.00 -7.40 -16.38
N ALA A 130 -4.59 -7.52 -17.58
CA ALA A 130 -5.64 -8.48 -17.85
C ALA A 130 -5.18 -9.92 -17.53
N GLY A 131 -5.96 -10.65 -16.73
CA GLY A 131 -5.65 -12.04 -16.35
C GLY A 131 -4.48 -12.22 -15.38
N MET A 132 -3.87 -11.13 -14.89
CA MET A 132 -2.72 -11.17 -13.98
C MET A 132 -3.13 -10.86 -12.54
N HIS A 133 -2.31 -11.34 -11.60
CA HIS A 133 -2.40 -10.98 -10.18
C HIS A 133 -1.42 -9.84 -9.86
N HIS A 134 -1.92 -8.83 -9.16
CA HIS A 134 -1.15 -7.78 -8.52
C HIS A 134 -1.16 -8.03 -7.01
N PHE A 135 0.02 -8.03 -6.41
CA PHE A 135 0.22 -8.33 -5.01
C PHE A 135 0.87 -7.12 -4.33
N CYS A 136 0.33 -6.72 -3.17
CA CYS A 136 0.93 -5.71 -2.30
C CYS A 136 1.35 -6.35 -0.96
N LEU A 137 2.50 -5.94 -0.41
CA LEU A 137 3.05 -6.44 0.86
C LEU A 137 2.54 -5.59 2.04
N GLY A 138 1.23 -5.40 2.11
CA GLY A 138 0.60 -4.53 3.10
C GLY A 138 0.62 -3.04 2.73
N CYS A 139 0.18 -2.18 3.64
CA CYS A 139 0.19 -0.72 3.48
C CYS A 139 1.55 -0.07 3.84
N HIS A 140 2.66 -0.79 3.69
CA HIS A 140 3.97 -0.40 4.19
C HIS A 140 4.88 0.27 3.14
N PRO A 141 5.75 1.21 3.57
CA PRO A 141 6.84 1.70 2.73
C PRO A 141 7.97 0.67 2.70
N GLY A 142 7.97 -0.20 1.68
CA GLY A 142 9.01 -1.22 1.55
C GLY A 142 8.71 -2.29 0.50
N HIS A 143 8.39 -1.90 -0.74
CA HIS A 143 8.13 -2.86 -1.82
C HIS A 143 9.37 -3.48 -2.45
N SER A 144 10.57 -3.13 -2.01
CA SER A 144 11.77 -3.84 -2.46
C SER A 144 11.89 -5.16 -1.70
N ASN A 145 11.11 -6.15 -2.13
CA ASN A 145 11.35 -7.55 -1.76
C ASN A 145 12.70 -7.96 -2.39
N PRO A 146 13.75 -8.25 -1.61
CA PRO A 146 15.02 -8.71 -2.18
C PRO A 146 14.94 -10.13 -2.77
N GLY A 147 13.83 -10.85 -2.57
CA GLY A 147 13.70 -12.27 -2.90
C GLY A 147 12.74 -12.64 -4.05
N ILE A 148 11.85 -11.75 -4.50
CA ILE A 148 10.97 -12.05 -5.64
C ILE A 148 11.56 -11.43 -6.91
N ARG A 149 12.33 -12.25 -7.65
CA ARG A 149 12.57 -12.04 -9.09
C ARG A 149 11.23 -12.17 -9.81
N GLY A 150 10.44 -11.11 -9.85
CA GLY A 150 9.07 -11.21 -10.34
C GLY A 150 8.33 -9.90 -10.50
N HIS A 151 9.01 -8.76 -10.63
CA HIS A 151 8.43 -7.69 -11.44
C HIS A 151 8.58 -8.13 -12.89
N GLY A 152 7.52 -8.77 -13.41
CA GLY A 152 7.45 -9.26 -14.78
C GLY A 152 7.51 -8.12 -15.79
N GLU A 153 8.72 -7.67 -16.07
CA GLU A 153 9.10 -7.18 -17.39
C GLU A 153 9.33 -8.40 -18.28
N ARG A 154 8.26 -8.83 -18.93
CA ARG A 154 8.30 -9.36 -20.30
C ARG A 154 7.17 -8.69 -21.06
#